data_AF-A0A0A6F7L9-F1
#
_entry.id   AF-A0A0A6F7L9-F1
#
_cell.length_a   1.000
_cell.length_b   1.000
_cell.length_c   1.000
_cell.angle_alpha   90.00
_cell.angle_beta   90.00
_cell.angle_gamma   90.00
#
_symmetry.space_group_name_H-M   'P 1'
#
loop_
_entity.id
_entity.type
_entity.pdbx_description
1 polymer ?
#
loop_
_entity_poly.entity_id
_entity_poly.type
_entity_poly.pdbx_seq_one_letter_code
_entity_poly.pdbx_strand_id
1 'polypeptide(L)'
;MQSSYDLLLFEKAELDDRLVRQDWSDVRFCRIEFDGLLPVTTACAFYPKLDFAGRRLQGVGNIGVRPADLSFTITSFGGRTSVIFAWRGPETGAPRRFIDSFLAIDDDEKAARIAAFCFEISENVQMTPTWWAGLDQPVRRRLSDKMWDGTARQQHVASAMADVAPLPVAVTVASVSRSWAATP
;
A
#
# COMPACT_ATOMS: atom_id res chain seq x y z
N MET A 1 -26.90 17.27 -8.99
CA MET A 1 -25.57 17.12 -8.34
C MET A 1 -25.69 15.89 -7.45
N GLN A 2 -25.00 14.79 -7.77
CA GLN A 2 -25.11 13.56 -6.99
C GLN A 2 -24.36 13.77 -5.67
N SER A 3 -24.97 13.42 -4.53
CA SER A 3 -24.32 13.58 -3.22
C SER A 3 -23.18 12.58 -3.07
N SER A 4 -22.14 12.91 -2.30
CA SER A 4 -21.08 11.94 -1.93
C SER A 4 -21.64 10.67 -1.28
N TYR A 5 -22.79 10.77 -0.61
CA TYR A 5 -23.50 9.64 -0.03
C TYR A 5 -24.07 8.68 -1.10
N ASP A 6 -24.64 9.24 -2.18
CA ASP A 6 -25.21 8.45 -3.27
C ASP A 6 -24.12 7.67 -4.02
N LEU A 7 -22.92 8.25 -4.14
CA LEU A 7 -21.76 7.58 -4.70
C LEU A 7 -21.34 6.36 -3.87
N LEU A 8 -21.32 6.50 -2.54
CA LEU A 8 -20.98 5.39 -1.64
C LEU A 8 -22.03 4.27 -1.69
N LEU A 9 -23.32 4.62 -1.76
CA LEU A 9 -24.38 3.61 -1.91
C LEU A 9 -24.29 2.88 -3.25
N PHE A 10 -23.99 3.60 -4.32
CA PHE A 10 -23.76 3.01 -5.64
C PHE A 10 -22.58 2.04 -5.62
N GLU A 11 -21.44 2.44 -5.04
CA GLU A 11 -20.26 1.59 -4.91
C GLU A 11 -20.53 0.35 -4.07
N LYS A 12 -21.22 0.51 -2.94
CA LYS A 12 -21.61 -0.62 -2.11
C LYS A 12 -22.47 -1.62 -2.89
N ALA A 13 -23.49 -1.14 -3.61
CA ALA A 13 -24.38 -2.00 -4.38
C ALA A 13 -23.62 -2.76 -5.49
N GLU A 14 -22.67 -2.09 -6.15
CA GLU A 14 -21.81 -2.72 -7.15
C GLU A 14 -20.94 -3.83 -6.54
N LEU A 15 -20.33 -3.58 -5.38
CA LEU A 15 -19.49 -4.56 -4.67
C LEU A 15 -20.32 -5.74 -4.14
N ASP A 16 -21.51 -5.48 -3.59
CA ASP A 16 -22.41 -6.53 -3.09
C ASP A 16 -22.88 -7.45 -4.24
N ASP A 17 -23.28 -6.88 -5.37
CA ASP A 17 -23.73 -7.66 -6.54
C ASP A 17 -22.60 -8.57 -7.07
N ARG A 18 -21.38 -8.04 -7.18
CA ARG A 18 -20.19 -8.81 -7.57
C ARG A 18 -19.86 -9.91 -6.57
N LEU A 19 -19.92 -9.61 -5.28
CA LEU A 19 -19.68 -10.59 -4.21
C LEU A 19 -20.68 -11.75 -4.29
N VAL A 20 -21.97 -11.46 -4.46
CA VAL A 20 -23.03 -12.48 -4.59
C VAL A 20 -22.82 -13.33 -5.85
N ARG A 21 -22.42 -12.71 -6.96
CA ARG A 21 -22.14 -13.41 -8.22
C ARG A 21 -20.78 -14.10 -8.25
N GLN A 22 -19.93 -13.88 -7.25
CA GLN A 22 -18.53 -14.32 -7.22
C GLN A 22 -17.75 -13.88 -8.48
N ASP A 23 -18.06 -12.70 -9.00
CA ASP A 23 -17.38 -12.14 -10.17
C ASP A 23 -16.13 -11.37 -9.75
N TRP A 24 -14.98 -12.00 -9.99
CA TRP A 24 -13.64 -11.46 -9.71
C TRP A 24 -12.87 -11.10 -10.98
N SER A 25 -13.53 -11.08 -12.15
CA SER A 25 -12.88 -10.93 -13.45
C SER A 25 -12.18 -9.58 -13.64
N ASP A 26 -12.62 -8.55 -12.91
CA ASP A 26 -12.04 -7.21 -12.91
C ASP A 26 -11.06 -6.96 -11.75
N VAL A 27 -10.86 -7.95 -10.86
CA VAL A 27 -9.91 -7.84 -9.76
C VAL A 27 -8.51 -8.08 -10.29
N ARG A 28 -7.60 -7.20 -9.91
CA ARG A 28 -6.17 -7.33 -10.15
C ARG A 28 -5.44 -7.32 -8.82
N PHE A 29 -4.39 -8.14 -8.72
CA PHE A 29 -3.56 -8.21 -7.54
C PHE A 29 -2.08 -8.42 -7.88
N CYS A 30 -1.23 -7.94 -6.97
CA CYS A 30 0.16 -8.33 -6.82
C CYS A 30 0.39 -8.76 -5.38
N ARG A 31 0.92 -9.97 -5.20
CA ARG A 31 1.31 -10.53 -3.92
C ARG A 31 2.82 -10.72 -3.90
N ILE A 32 3.46 -10.16 -2.90
CA ILE A 32 4.87 -10.33 -2.58
C ILE A 32 4.94 -11.20 -1.32
N GLU A 33 5.52 -12.38 -1.45
CA GLU A 33 5.78 -13.27 -0.33
C GLU A 33 7.21 -13.04 0.15
N PHE A 34 7.37 -12.83 1.45
CA PHE A 34 8.66 -12.76 2.14
C PHE A 34 8.99 -14.10 2.78
N ASP A 35 10.28 -14.43 2.86
CA ASP A 35 10.79 -15.68 3.45
C ASP A 35 10.67 -15.77 4.98
N GLY A 36 10.24 -14.68 5.63
CA GLY A 36 9.96 -14.61 7.05
C GLY A 36 8.82 -13.65 7.39
N LEU A 37 8.69 -13.33 8.68
CA LEU A 37 7.66 -12.43 9.19
C LEU A 37 8.12 -10.98 9.14
N LEU A 38 7.34 -10.12 8.47
CA LEU A 38 7.49 -8.68 8.63
C LEU A 38 7.11 -8.27 10.07
N PRO A 39 7.81 -7.29 10.66
CA PRO A 39 7.52 -6.84 12.02
C PRO A 39 6.28 -5.96 12.11
N VAL A 40 5.64 -5.63 10.98
CA VAL A 40 4.43 -4.81 10.89
C VAL A 40 3.33 -5.57 10.14
N THR A 41 2.10 -5.23 10.45
CA THR A 41 0.92 -5.63 9.67
C THR A 41 -0.08 -4.48 9.63
N THR A 42 -0.87 -4.44 8.57
CA THR A 42 -2.00 -3.53 8.42
C THR A 42 -2.89 -3.99 7.27
N ALA A 43 -4.13 -3.51 7.26
CA ALA A 43 -5.04 -3.65 6.13
C ALA A 43 -5.77 -2.32 5.94
N CYS A 44 -5.72 -1.78 4.72
CA CYS A 44 -6.39 -0.53 4.39
C CYS A 44 -6.67 -0.42 2.89
N ALA A 45 -7.38 0.64 2.51
CA ALA A 45 -7.49 1.09 1.14
C ALA A 45 -7.05 2.55 1.06
N PHE A 46 -6.40 2.93 -0.03
CA PHE A 46 -5.92 4.28 -0.24
C PHE A 46 -5.91 4.64 -1.73
N TYR A 47 -5.78 5.94 -2.01
CA TYR A 47 -5.63 6.45 -3.37
C TYR A 47 -4.16 6.77 -3.62
N PRO A 48 -3.41 5.97 -4.41
CA PRO A 48 -1.99 6.20 -4.61
C PRO A 48 -1.76 7.52 -5.36
N LYS A 49 -1.38 8.58 -4.64
CA LYS A 49 -1.11 9.92 -5.18
C LYS A 49 0.29 10.01 -5.79
N LEU A 50 1.24 9.37 -5.14
CA LEU A 50 2.65 9.29 -5.49
C LEU A 50 3.07 7.82 -5.56
N ASP A 51 4.14 7.55 -6.28
CA ASP A 51 4.78 6.24 -6.35
C ASP A 51 5.98 6.14 -5.39
N PHE A 52 6.65 4.98 -5.31
CA PHE A 52 7.78 4.77 -4.39
C PHE A 52 9.01 5.64 -4.71
N ALA A 53 9.08 6.24 -5.90
CA ALA A 53 10.10 7.21 -6.31
C ALA A 53 9.63 8.67 -6.14
N GLY A 54 8.48 8.91 -5.51
CA GLY A 54 7.90 10.24 -5.30
C GLY A 54 7.24 10.87 -6.54
N ARG A 55 7.09 10.12 -7.64
CA ARG A 55 6.46 10.62 -8.87
C ARG A 55 4.94 10.64 -8.73
N ARG A 56 4.30 11.71 -9.21
CA ARG A 56 2.84 11.83 -9.17
C ARG A 56 2.15 10.80 -10.08
N LEU A 57 1.15 10.13 -9.52
CA LEU A 57 0.36 9.10 -10.20
C LEU A 57 -1.03 9.59 -10.60
N GLN A 58 -1.70 10.30 -9.70
CA GLN A 58 -3.03 10.87 -9.92
C GLN A 58 -3.27 12.08 -9.00
N GLY A 59 -4.34 12.84 -9.27
CA GLY A 59 -4.86 13.85 -8.37
C GLY A 59 -6.04 13.31 -7.55
N VAL A 60 -6.07 13.64 -6.26
CA VAL A 60 -7.20 13.35 -5.37
C VAL A 60 -7.79 14.69 -4.95
N GLY A 61 -9.11 14.85 -5.05
CA GLY A 61 -9.82 16.10 -4.71
C GLY A 61 -10.42 16.89 -5.88
N ASN A 62 -10.27 16.40 -7.12
CA ASN A 62 -10.96 16.98 -8.26
C ASN A 62 -12.42 16.51 -8.28
N ILE A 63 -13.36 17.42 -8.04
CA ILE A 63 -14.80 17.15 -8.11
C ILE A 63 -15.15 16.75 -9.55
N GLY A 64 -15.51 15.47 -9.77
CA GLY A 64 -15.90 14.93 -11.07
C GLY A 64 -14.97 13.86 -11.66
N VAL A 65 -13.81 13.60 -11.05
CA VAL A 65 -12.93 12.48 -11.43
C VAL A 65 -12.80 11.52 -10.25
N ARG A 66 -13.25 10.27 -10.43
CA ARG A 66 -13.07 9.21 -9.43
C ARG A 66 -11.62 8.73 -9.45
N PRO A 67 -10.83 8.94 -8.38
CA PRO A 67 -9.49 8.39 -8.30
C PRO A 67 -9.55 6.87 -8.22
N ALA A 68 -8.54 6.21 -8.79
CA ALA A 68 -8.41 4.77 -8.69
C ALA A 68 -7.88 4.40 -7.29
N ASP A 69 -8.61 3.53 -6.60
CA ASP A 69 -8.28 3.01 -5.29
C ASP A 69 -7.38 1.77 -5.36
N LEU A 70 -6.65 1.54 -4.29
CA LEU A 70 -5.78 0.39 -4.10
C LEU A 70 -5.97 -0.12 -2.68
N SER A 71 -6.34 -1.38 -2.55
CA SER A 71 -6.30 -2.10 -1.29
C SER A 71 -4.88 -2.60 -1.02
N PHE A 72 -4.50 -2.56 0.25
CA PHE A 72 -3.22 -3.02 0.76
C PHE A 72 -3.45 -3.87 2.00
N THR A 73 -2.89 -5.07 2.01
CA THR A 73 -3.03 -5.99 3.14
C THR A 73 -1.73 -6.72 3.38
N ILE A 74 -1.33 -6.78 4.65
CA ILE A 74 -0.25 -7.65 5.12
C ILE A 74 -0.89 -8.79 5.91
N THR A 75 -0.56 -10.01 5.57
CA THR A 75 -1.00 -11.20 6.29
C THR A 75 0.14 -12.19 6.42
N SER A 76 0.06 -13.13 7.37
CA SER A 76 1.07 -14.14 7.57
C SER A 76 0.46 -15.54 7.59
N PHE A 77 1.19 -16.49 7.02
CA PHE A 77 0.83 -17.90 7.00
C PHE A 77 2.09 -18.76 6.95
N GLY A 78 2.18 -19.81 7.77
CA GLY A 78 3.31 -20.74 7.75
C GLY A 78 4.68 -20.09 8.04
N GLY A 79 4.72 -19.04 8.88
CA GLY A 79 5.96 -18.33 9.22
C GLY A 79 6.45 -17.33 8.15
N ARG A 80 5.68 -17.14 7.07
CA ARG A 80 5.96 -16.18 6.00
C ARG A 80 4.95 -15.05 6.00
N THR A 81 5.36 -13.90 5.49
CA THR A 81 4.47 -12.75 5.26
C THR A 81 4.10 -12.63 3.78
N SER A 82 2.84 -12.34 3.52
CA SER A 82 2.33 -11.93 2.22
C SER A 82 1.86 -10.49 2.27
N VAL A 83 2.45 -9.66 1.43
CA VAL A 83 2.00 -8.30 1.15
C VAL A 83 1.18 -8.32 -0.13
N ILE A 84 -0.06 -7.88 -0.06
CA ILE A 84 -1.02 -7.96 -1.16
C ILE A 84 -1.50 -6.55 -1.49
N PHE A 85 -1.26 -6.17 -2.73
CA PHE A 85 -1.89 -5.02 -3.37
C PHE A 85 -3.02 -5.53 -4.26
N ALA A 86 -4.23 -4.99 -4.14
CA ALA A 86 -5.33 -5.36 -5.03
C ALA A 86 -6.22 -4.17 -5.41
N TRP A 87 -6.67 -4.12 -6.66
CA TRP A 87 -7.56 -3.09 -7.17
C TRP A 87 -8.56 -3.67 -8.16
N ARG A 88 -9.58 -2.88 -8.50
CA ARG A 88 -10.54 -3.22 -9.56
C ARG A 88 -10.29 -2.39 -10.81
N GLY A 89 -10.52 -2.99 -11.97
CA GLY A 89 -10.46 -2.31 -13.25
C GLY A 89 -9.23 -2.71 -14.08
N PRO A 90 -8.74 -1.83 -14.95
CA PRO A 90 -7.76 -2.21 -15.97
C PRO A 90 -6.39 -2.52 -15.36
N GLU A 91 -5.57 -3.27 -16.10
CA GLU A 91 -4.15 -3.56 -15.80
C GLU A 91 -3.23 -2.36 -16.03
N THR A 92 -3.79 -1.15 -16.03
CA THR A 92 -3.12 0.11 -16.31
C THR A 92 -3.55 1.18 -15.31
N GLY A 93 -2.89 2.34 -15.32
CA GLY A 93 -3.28 3.48 -14.49
C GLY A 93 -2.51 3.56 -13.17
N ALA A 94 -3.03 4.34 -12.23
CA ALA A 94 -2.32 4.68 -11.00
C ALA A 94 -1.97 3.48 -10.12
N PRO A 95 -2.89 2.51 -9.84
CA PRO A 95 -2.54 1.32 -9.06
C PRO A 95 -1.42 0.50 -9.70
N ARG A 96 -1.48 0.29 -11.02
CA ARG A 96 -0.46 -0.46 -11.74
C ARG A 96 0.91 0.23 -11.66
N ARG A 97 0.98 1.53 -11.94
CA ARG A 97 2.23 2.31 -11.88
C ARG A 97 2.81 2.37 -10.47
N PHE A 98 1.95 2.43 -9.45
CA PHE A 98 2.37 2.35 -8.06
C PHE A 98 3.09 1.02 -7.78
N ILE A 99 2.47 -0.10 -8.15
CA ILE A 99 3.04 -1.43 -7.94
C ILE A 99 4.30 -1.65 -8.77
N ASP A 100 4.34 -1.20 -10.03
CA ASP A 100 5.55 -1.30 -10.86
C ASP A 100 6.73 -0.52 -10.23
N SER A 101 6.46 0.65 -9.64
CA SER A 101 7.49 1.41 -8.92
C SER A 101 8.02 0.67 -7.69
N PHE A 102 7.17 -0.09 -6.99
CA PHE A 102 7.57 -0.94 -5.88
C PHE A 102 8.38 -2.15 -6.34
N LEU A 103 7.94 -2.80 -7.43
CA LEU A 103 8.60 -3.98 -7.96
C LEU A 103 10.01 -3.68 -8.49
N ALA A 104 10.26 -2.44 -8.92
CA ALA A 104 11.57 -1.96 -9.36
C ALA A 104 12.57 -1.70 -8.22
N ILE A 105 12.14 -1.79 -6.96
CA ILE A 105 13.03 -1.72 -5.79
C ILE A 105 13.77 -3.07 -5.66
N ASP A 106 15.03 -3.02 -5.24
CA ASP A 106 15.82 -4.23 -4.95
C ASP A 106 15.15 -5.07 -3.84
N ASP A 107 15.26 -6.40 -3.96
CA ASP A 107 14.51 -7.33 -3.11
C ASP A 107 14.90 -7.25 -1.63
N ASP A 108 16.13 -6.84 -1.33
CA ASP A 108 16.67 -6.61 0.01
C ASP A 108 16.14 -5.32 0.65
N GLU A 109 15.76 -4.32 -0.15
CA GLU A 109 15.17 -3.06 0.33
C GLU A 109 13.64 -3.15 0.55
N LYS A 110 12.94 -4.04 -0.18
CA LYS A 110 11.47 -4.10 -0.19
C LYS A 110 10.84 -4.24 1.19
N ALA A 111 11.43 -5.03 2.07
CA ALA A 111 10.89 -5.27 3.42
C ALA A 111 10.91 -3.97 4.27
N ALA A 112 12.02 -3.25 4.24
CA ALA A 112 12.16 -1.96 4.92
C ALA A 112 11.23 -0.90 4.31
N ARG A 113 11.09 -0.89 2.98
CA ARG A 113 10.21 0.03 2.26
C ARG A 113 8.74 -0.19 2.61
N ILE A 114 8.29 -1.43 2.67
CA ILE A 114 6.94 -1.78 3.14
C ILE A 114 6.73 -1.34 4.59
N ALA A 115 7.69 -1.62 5.47
CA ALA A 115 7.58 -1.24 6.88
C ALA A 115 7.41 0.27 7.05
N ALA A 116 8.21 1.08 6.36
CA ALA A 116 8.07 2.53 6.38
C ALA A 116 6.74 3.00 5.75
N PHE A 117 6.33 2.38 4.64
CA PHE A 117 5.11 2.70 3.92
C PHE A 117 3.86 2.50 4.78
N CYS A 118 3.80 1.47 5.63
CA CYS A 118 2.67 1.24 6.53
C CYS A 118 2.31 2.48 7.38
N PHE A 119 3.32 3.19 7.91
CA PHE A 119 3.12 4.39 8.74
C PHE A 119 2.63 5.61 7.96
N GLU A 120 2.70 5.58 6.64
CA GLU A 120 2.29 6.68 5.77
C GLU A 120 0.84 6.54 5.29
N ILE A 121 0.38 5.29 5.13
CA ILE A 121 -0.91 4.98 4.49
C ILE A 121 -1.96 4.42 5.44
N SER A 122 -1.59 4.11 6.67
CA SER A 122 -2.51 3.53 7.64
C SER A 122 -2.32 4.14 9.02
N GLU A 123 -3.42 4.58 9.62
CA GLU A 123 -3.48 4.91 11.04
C GLU A 123 -3.53 3.64 11.92
N ASN A 124 -3.84 2.48 11.31
CA ASN A 124 -4.01 1.20 11.98
C ASN A 124 -2.85 0.25 11.67
N VAL A 125 -1.63 0.67 11.98
CA VAL A 125 -0.43 -0.18 11.88
C VAL A 125 -0.25 -0.95 13.19
N GLN A 126 -0.30 -2.28 13.12
CA GLN A 126 0.14 -3.13 14.21
C GLN A 126 1.59 -3.55 13.99
N MET A 127 2.35 -3.68 15.07
CA MET A 127 3.78 -3.99 14.98
C MET A 127 4.25 -4.83 16.16
N THR A 128 5.32 -5.58 15.95
CA THR A 128 5.97 -6.37 17.00
C THR A 128 6.60 -5.41 18.02
N PRO A 129 6.26 -5.51 19.33
CA PRO A 129 6.76 -4.57 20.34
C PRO A 129 8.28 -4.53 20.45
N THR A 130 8.95 -5.69 20.32
CA THR A 130 10.41 -5.78 20.40
C THR A 130 11.09 -5.11 19.21
N TRP A 131 10.52 -5.23 18.01
CA TRP A 131 11.02 -4.51 16.84
C TRP A 131 10.92 -3.00 17.05
N TRP A 132 9.75 -2.50 17.43
CA TRP A 132 9.56 -1.07 17.67
C TRP A 132 10.48 -0.54 18.77
N ALA A 133 10.59 -1.24 19.90
CA ALA A 133 11.45 -0.85 21.00
C ALA A 133 12.95 -0.89 20.64
N GLY A 134 13.34 -1.76 19.70
CA GLY A 134 14.71 -1.88 19.19
C GLY A 134 15.11 -0.80 18.17
N LEU A 135 14.18 0.02 17.68
CA LEU A 135 14.50 1.11 16.78
C LEU A 135 15.10 2.31 17.52
N ASP A 136 16.12 2.92 16.92
CA ASP A 136 16.69 4.17 17.40
C ASP A 136 15.63 5.27 17.49
N GLN A 137 15.78 6.15 18.50
CA GLN A 137 14.81 7.22 18.76
C GLN A 137 14.55 8.13 17.54
N PRO A 138 15.56 8.56 16.75
CA PRO A 138 15.32 9.36 15.55
C PRO A 138 14.50 8.61 14.50
N VAL A 139 14.71 7.30 14.34
CA VAL A 139 13.97 6.45 13.41
C VAL A 139 12.51 6.35 13.83
N ARG A 140 12.25 6.04 15.11
CA ARG A 140 10.88 5.99 15.65
C ARG A 140 10.15 7.30 15.47
N ARG A 141 10.77 8.42 15.83
CA ARG A 141 10.17 9.75 15.68
C ARG A 141 9.77 10.01 14.23
N ARG A 142 10.67 9.72 13.29
CA ARG A 142 10.41 9.89 11.86
C ARG A 142 9.25 9.01 11.36
N LEU A 143 9.17 7.76 11.81
CA LEU A 143 8.03 6.88 11.49
C LEU A 143 6.71 7.40 12.09
N SER A 144 6.75 7.93 13.31
CA SER A 144 5.58 8.56 13.94
C SER A 144 5.16 9.84 13.23
N ASP A 145 6.09 10.67 12.77
CA ASP A 145 5.80 11.92 12.06
C ASP A 145 5.05 11.63 10.74
N LYS A 146 5.35 10.51 10.06
CA LYS A 146 4.62 10.07 8.86
C LYS A 146 3.13 9.83 9.08
N MET A 147 2.73 9.40 10.28
CA MET A 147 1.31 9.20 10.59
C MET A 147 0.53 10.52 10.63
N TRP A 148 1.24 11.65 10.74
CA TRP A 148 0.66 12.99 10.71
C TRP A 148 0.77 13.66 9.33
N ASP A 149 1.35 13.00 8.33
CA ASP A 149 1.54 13.56 7.01
C ASP A 149 0.18 13.77 6.30
N GLY A 150 -0.01 14.95 5.71
CA GLY A 150 -1.29 15.35 5.13
C GLY A 150 -2.33 15.89 6.13
N THR A 151 -1.99 15.96 7.42
CA THR A 151 -2.77 16.71 8.41
C THR A 151 -2.37 18.20 8.41
N ALA A 152 -3.14 19.06 9.09
CA ALA A 152 -2.82 20.49 9.22
C ALA A 152 -1.42 20.78 9.82
N ARG A 153 -0.76 19.77 10.41
CA ARG A 153 0.59 19.90 10.98
C ARG A 153 1.73 19.69 9.98
N GLN A 154 1.51 19.03 8.84
CA GLN A 154 2.57 18.72 7.88
C GLN A 154 2.01 18.57 6.45
N GLN A 155 2.46 19.42 5.53
CA GLN A 155 2.14 19.29 4.10
C GLN A 155 2.89 18.10 3.50
N HIS A 156 2.20 17.27 2.71
CA HIS A 156 2.77 16.13 1.99
C HIS A 156 4.04 16.51 1.23
N VAL A 157 5.18 15.93 1.63
CA VAL A 157 6.45 16.03 0.90
C VAL A 157 6.71 14.73 0.17
N ALA A 158 7.05 14.81 -1.11
CA ALA A 158 7.22 13.67 -2.00
C ALA A 158 8.33 12.66 -1.58
N SER A 159 9.20 12.98 -0.61
CA SER A 159 10.31 12.12 -0.20
C SER A 159 9.91 10.97 0.72
N ALA A 160 8.64 10.90 1.15
CA ALA A 160 8.19 9.98 2.17
C ALA A 160 8.43 8.49 1.79
N MET A 161 8.29 8.09 0.52
CA MET A 161 8.53 6.69 0.09
C MET A 161 9.99 6.40 -0.31
N ALA A 162 10.76 7.44 -0.62
CA ALA A 162 12.13 7.35 -1.14
C ALA A 162 13.20 7.39 -0.03
N ASP A 163 12.94 8.09 1.07
CA ASP A 163 13.79 8.04 2.24
C ASP A 163 13.48 6.73 2.99
N VAL A 164 14.40 5.77 3.03
CA VAL A 164 14.37 4.72 4.06
C VAL A 164 15.80 4.62 4.57
N ALA A 165 16.05 5.23 5.74
CA ALA A 165 17.22 4.83 6.50
C ALA A 165 17.03 3.35 6.84
N PRO A 166 18.09 2.52 6.89
CA PRO A 166 17.94 1.08 6.97
C PRO A 166 17.09 0.70 8.19
N LEU A 167 15.84 0.29 7.94
CA LEU A 167 15.00 -0.30 8.97
C LEU A 167 15.50 -1.74 9.14
N PRO A 168 15.75 -2.21 10.37
CA PRO A 168 16.22 -3.57 10.61
C PRO A 168 15.08 -4.55 10.38
N VAL A 169 14.90 -4.96 9.12
CA VAL A 169 13.90 -5.93 8.69
C VAL A 169 14.64 -7.02 7.90
N ALA A 170 15.01 -8.10 8.60
CA ALA A 170 15.85 -9.16 8.04
C ALA A 170 15.01 -10.26 7.35
N VAL A 171 14.24 -9.88 6.33
CA VAL A 171 13.53 -10.82 5.45
C VAL A 171 13.68 -10.38 4.00
N THR A 172 13.72 -11.33 3.09
CA THR A 172 13.87 -11.08 1.64
C THR A 172 12.64 -11.59 0.90
N VAL A 173 12.42 -11.07 -0.31
CA VAL A 173 11.37 -11.57 -1.20
C VAL A 173 11.63 -13.03 -1.56
N ALA A 174 10.69 -13.90 -1.21
CA ALA A 174 10.69 -15.31 -1.59
C ALA A 174 10.02 -15.53 -2.95
N SER A 175 8.92 -14.83 -3.23
CA SER A 175 8.25 -14.90 -4.53
C SER A 175 7.35 -13.69 -4.79
N VAL A 176 7.07 -13.45 -6.07
CA VAL A 176 6.09 -12.46 -6.52
C VAL A 176 5.07 -13.16 -7.41
N SER A 177 3.78 -12.97 -7.11
CA SER A 177 2.66 -13.44 -7.93
C SER A 177 1.77 -12.27 -8.31
N ARG A 178 1.26 -12.29 -9.54
CA ARG A 178 0.47 -11.19 -10.11
C ARG A 178 -0.62 -11.75 -11.01
N SER A 179 -1.72 -11.02 -11.07
CA SER A 179 -2.86 -11.31 -11.96
C SER A 179 -2.65 -10.95 -13.44
N TRP A 180 -1.50 -10.36 -13.79
CA TRP A 180 -1.15 -9.94 -15.16
C TRP A 180 0.20 -10.53 -15.60
N ALA A 181 0.44 -10.55 -16.91
CA ALA A 181 1.70 -11.04 -17.48
C ALA A 181 2.88 -10.10 -17.17
N ALA A 182 4.08 -10.66 -17.02
CA ALA A 182 5.30 -9.87 -16.96
C ALA A 182 5.40 -8.96 -18.20
N THR A 183 5.69 -7.68 -18.01
CA THR A 183 6.22 -6.89 -19.13
C THR A 183 7.60 -7.47 -19.46
N PRO A 184 7.87 -7.83 -20.73
CA PRO A 184 9.17 -8.36 -21.14
C PRO A 184 10.30 -7.34 -20.94
#